data_AF-A0A938F151-F1
#
_entry.id   AF-A0A938F151-F1
#
_cell.length_a   1.000
_cell.length_b   1.000
_cell.length_c   1.000
_cell.angle_alpha   90.00
_cell.angle_beta   90.00
_cell.angle_gamma   90.00
#
_symmetry.space_group_name_H-M   'P 1'
#
loop_
_entity.id
_entity.type
_entity.pdbx_description
1 polymer ?
#
loop_
_entity_poly.entity_id
_entity_poly.type
_entity_poly.pdbx_seq_one_letter_code
_entity_poly.pdbx_strand_id
1 'polypeptide(L)' 'MAKKSSIGGWAYIWGGYAEAPIELEKVLKTLSELGFDGIEMAAFPPHLEANTKEKRAEVKKILDKYGLQVSGLAAPF' A
#
# COMPACT_ATOMS: atom_id res chain seq x y z
N MET A 1 -15.31 19.91 2.58
CA MET A 1 -14.27 18.91 2.92
C MET A 1 -13.12 19.06 1.94
N ALA A 2 -11.87 18.92 2.38
CA ALA A 2 -10.74 18.86 1.46
C ALA A 2 -10.80 17.56 0.63
N LYS A 3 -10.31 17.59 -0.62
CA LYS A 3 -10.20 16.39 -1.45
C LYS A 3 -9.11 15.48 -0.88
N LYS A 4 -9.39 14.18 -0.77
CA LYS A 4 -8.41 13.19 -0.34
C LYS A 4 -7.62 12.66 -1.54
N SER A 5 -6.34 12.36 -1.32
CA SER A 5 -5.40 11.85 -2.29
C SER A 5 -4.98 10.42 -1.94
N SER A 6 -4.87 9.55 -2.94
CA SER A 6 -4.39 8.18 -2.79
C SER A 6 -3.71 7.71 -4.06
N ILE A 7 -2.87 6.69 -3.96
CA ILE A 7 -2.12 6.14 -5.09
C ILE A 7 -2.14 4.61 -5.06
N GLY A 8 -2.11 3.99 -6.24
CA GLY A 8 -2.09 2.54 -6.39
C GLY A 8 -0.79 1.89 -5.92
N GLY A 9 -0.88 0.95 -4.98
CA GLY A 9 0.27 0.19 -4.47
C GLY A 9 0.98 -0.63 -5.57
N TRP A 10 0.24 -1.05 -6.59
CA TRP A 10 0.78 -1.79 -7.74
C TRP A 10 1.80 -1.00 -8.54
N ALA A 11 1.72 0.34 -8.52
CA ALA A 11 2.67 1.21 -9.22
C ALA A 11 4.12 1.05 -8.72
N TYR A 12 4.32 0.46 -7.54
CA TYR A 12 5.62 0.29 -6.90
C TYR A 12 6.19 -1.13 -7.01
N ILE A 13 5.46 -2.04 -7.65
CA ILE A 13 5.83 -3.46 -7.76
C ILE A 13 5.66 -4.01 -9.19
N TRP A 14 4.97 -3.29 -10.07
CA TRP A 14 4.84 -3.60 -11.48
C TRP A 14 5.62 -2.61 -12.35
N GLY A 15 5.72 -2.90 -13.65
CA GLY A 15 6.38 -2.03 -14.62
C GLY A 15 7.87 -1.85 -14.29
N GLY A 16 8.32 -0.59 -14.20
CA GLY A 16 9.72 -0.26 -13.92
C GLY A 16 10.27 -0.76 -12.58
N TYR A 17 9.41 -1.23 -11.68
CA TYR A 17 9.80 -1.84 -10.40
C TYR A 17 9.63 -3.36 -10.37
N ALA A 18 9.31 -4.01 -11.49
CA ALA A 18 9.08 -5.46 -11.52
C ALA A 18 10.31 -6.28 -11.12
N GLU A 19 11.52 -5.84 -11.50
CA GLU A 19 12.78 -6.52 -11.16
C GLU A 19 13.28 -6.20 -9.74
N ALA A 20 12.90 -5.04 -9.20
CA ALA A 20 13.28 -4.59 -7.86
C ALA A 20 12.08 -3.88 -7.20
N PRO A 21 11.08 -4.64 -6.72
CA PRO A 21 9.87 -4.08 -6.12
C PRO A 21 10.22 -3.23 -4.90
N ILE A 22 9.49 -2.14 -4.70
CA ILE A 22 9.66 -1.33 -3.48
C ILE A 22 8.87 -1.97 -2.34
N GLU A 23 9.55 -2.25 -1.24
CA GLU A 23 8.95 -2.76 0.00
C GLU A 23 7.75 -1.92 0.47
N LEU A 24 6.68 -2.58 0.91
CA LEU A 24 5.43 -1.92 1.30
C LEU A 24 5.65 -0.84 2.37
N GLU A 25 6.45 -1.12 3.41
CA GLU A 25 6.69 -0.13 4.46
C GLU A 25 7.40 1.12 3.94
N LYS A 26 8.34 0.98 3.00
CA LYS A 26 9.03 2.11 2.37
C LYS A 26 8.07 2.96 1.55
N VAL A 27 7.15 2.32 0.83
CA VAL A 27 6.08 3.02 0.10
C VAL A 27 5.22 3.81 1.09
N LEU A 28 4.65 3.16 2.11
CA LEU A 28 3.75 3.81 3.08
C LEU A 28 4.42 4.96 3.82
N LYS A 29 5.67 4.79 4.26
CA LYS A 29 6.45 5.87 4.86
C LYS A 29 6.57 7.08 3.93
N THR A 30 6.96 6.85 2.68
CA THR A 30 7.15 7.91 1.68
C THR A 30 5.83 8.63 1.37
N LEU A 31 4.73 7.90 1.25
CA LEU A 31 3.41 8.49 1.01
C LEU A 31 2.95 9.40 2.15
N SER A 32 3.20 8.98 3.39
CA SER A 32 2.94 9.80 4.57
C SER A 32 3.78 11.07 4.58
N GLU A 33 5.09 10.97 4.30
CA GLU A 33 5.99 12.12 4.20
C GLU A 33 5.60 13.10 3.08
N LEU A 34 5.00 12.60 1.99
CA LEU A 34 4.48 13.41 0.87
C LEU A 34 3.07 13.98 1.11
N GLY A 35 2.41 13.63 2.22
CA GLY A 35 1.09 14.15 2.58
C GLY A 35 -0.08 13.47 1.87
N PHE A 36 0.08 12.23 1.38
CA PHE A 36 -1.05 11.44 0.89
C PHE A 36 -1.98 11.03 2.03
N ASP A 37 -3.28 10.96 1.75
CA ASP A 37 -4.28 10.50 2.73
C ASP A 37 -4.39 8.97 2.77
N GLY A 38 -3.94 8.29 1.72
CA GLY A 38 -4.09 6.84 1.62
C GLY A 38 -3.42 6.18 0.43
N ILE A 39 -3.71 4.89 0.30
CA ILE A 39 -3.19 3.98 -0.72
C ILE A 39 -4.33 3.09 -1.23
N GLU A 40 -4.33 2.78 -2.52
CA GLU A 40 -5.11 1.65 -3.03
C GLU A 40 -4.25 0.40 -2.92
N MET A 41 -4.66 -0.52 -2.05
CA MET A 41 -3.84 -1.66 -1.64
C MET A 41 -3.75 -2.69 -2.76
N ALA A 42 -2.54 -3.14 -3.08
CA ALA A 42 -2.30 -4.28 -3.96
C ALA A 42 -2.44 -5.58 -3.17
N ALA A 43 -3.51 -6.34 -3.41
CA ALA A 43 -3.80 -7.60 -2.71
C ALA A 43 -3.07 -8.81 -3.33
N PHE A 44 -1.80 -8.63 -3.70
CA PHE A 44 -0.99 -9.64 -4.38
C PHE A 44 0.51 -9.47 -4.05
N PRO A 45 1.34 -10.50 -4.33
CA PRO A 45 2.79 -10.43 -4.13
C PRO A 45 3.42 -9.23 -4.86
N PRO A 46 4.48 -8.63 -4.28
CA PRO A 46 5.10 -8.95 -2.99
C PRO A 46 4.47 -8.23 -1.79
N HIS A 47 3.57 -7.26 -2.00
CA HIS A 47 2.98 -6.49 -0.90
C HIS A 47 2.02 -7.32 -0.04
N LEU A 48 1.32 -8.28 -0.64
CA LEU A 48 0.42 -9.18 0.06
C LEU A 48 0.45 -10.58 -0.57
N GLU A 49 1.34 -11.45 -0.09
CA GLU A 49 1.44 -12.84 -0.59
C GLU A 49 0.36 -13.77 -0.05
N ALA A 50 0.06 -13.69 1.25
CA ALA A 50 -0.93 -14.52 1.92
C ALA A 50 -2.01 -13.66 2.59
N ASN A 51 -3.27 -13.88 2.23
CA ASN A 51 -4.40 -13.15 2.80
C ASN A 51 -4.88 -13.79 4.12
N THR A 52 -4.03 -13.75 5.15
CA THR A 52 -4.35 -14.24 6.50
C THR A 52 -4.83 -13.12 7.42
N LYS A 53 -5.47 -13.47 8.53
CA LYS A 53 -5.93 -12.48 9.53
C LYS A 53 -4.75 -11.76 10.17
N GLU A 54 -3.67 -12.51 10.43
CA GLU A 54 -2.43 -12.04 11.02
C GLU A 54 -1.77 -11.03 10.06
N LYS A 55 -1.69 -11.36 8.77
CA LYS A 55 -1.08 -10.46 7.78
C LYS A 55 -1.88 -9.17 7.60
N ARG A 56 -3.22 -9.25 7.57
CA ARG A 56 -4.08 -8.06 7.56
C ARG A 56 -3.87 -7.19 8.79
N ALA A 57 -3.67 -7.79 9.97
CA ALA A 57 -3.40 -7.05 11.20
C ALA A 57 -2.02 -6.35 11.16
N GLU A 58 -0.99 -6.99 10.61
CA GLU A 58 0.32 -6.37 10.38
C GLU A 58 0.22 -5.17 9.43
N VAL A 59 -0.41 -5.35 8.26
CA VAL A 59 -0.59 -4.27 7.29
C VAL A 59 -1.36 -3.10 7.91
N LYS A 60 -2.42 -3.39 8.68
CA LYS A 60 -3.17 -2.36 9.40
C LYS A 60 -2.29 -1.58 10.38
N LYS A 61 -1.44 -2.25 11.17
CA LYS A 61 -0.53 -1.58 12.12
C LYS A 61 0.42 -0.62 11.41
N ILE A 62 0.93 -1.00 10.23
CA ILE A 62 1.84 -0.15 9.46
C ILE A 62 1.09 1.05 8.86
N LEU A 63 -0.13 0.84 8.34
CA LEU A 63 -0.98 1.94 7.87
C LEU A 63 -1.31 2.94 8.98
N ASP A 64 -1.71 2.44 10.16
CA ASP A 64 -2.01 3.26 11.33
C ASP A 64 -0.76 4.05 11.78
N LYS A 65 0.42 3.42 11.78
CA LYS A 65 1.72 4.05 12.09
C LYS A 65 2.01 5.26 11.20
N TYR A 66 1.64 5.21 9.93
CA TYR A 66 1.89 6.27 8.95
C TYR A 66 0.67 7.17 8.68
N GLY A 67 -0.43 6.98 9.41
CA GLY A 67 -1.64 7.78 9.26
C GLY A 67 -2.36 7.62 7.92
N LEU A 68 -2.13 6.50 7.21
CA LEU A 68 -2.68 6.26 5.87
C LEU A 68 -3.96 5.43 5.91
N GLN A 69 -4.92 5.77 5.04
CA GLN A 69 -6.14 5.01 4.83
C GLN A 69 -6.04 4.09 3.60
N VAL A 70 -6.98 3.14 3.48
CA VAL A 70 -7.13 2.32 2.27
C VAL A 70 -8.33 2.84 1.49
N SER A 71 -8.11 3.38 0.30
CA SER A 71 -9.18 3.90 -0.57
C SER A 71 -9.79 2.83 -1.48
N GLY A 72 -9.05 1.76 -1.74
CA GLY A 72 -9.45 0.67 -2.62
C GLY A 72 -8.55 -0.55 -2.45
N LEU A 73 -8.97 -1.67 -3.04
CA LEU A 73 -8.25 -2.94 -3.04
C LEU A 73 -8.18 -3.45 -4.48
N ALA A 74 -6.97 -3.59 -5.01
CA ALA A 74 -6.72 -4.23 -6.29
C ALA A 74 -6.52 -5.73 -6.09
N ALA A 75 -7.43 -6.54 -6.65
CA ALA A 75 -7.32 -8.00 -6.62
C ALA A 75 -6.48 -8.53 -7.79
N PRO A 76 -5.80 -9.68 -7.65
CA PRO A 76 -5.17 -10.36 -8.77
C PRO A 76 -6.24 -10.79 -9.79
N PHE A 77 -5.88 -10.77 -11.08
CA PHE A 77 -6.72 -11.19 -12.20
C PHE A 77 -6.15 -12.43 -12.89
#